data_AF-A0A554R972-F1
#
_entry.id   AF-A0A554R972-F1
#
_cell.length_a   1.000
_cell.length_b   1.000
_cell.length_c   1.000
_cell.angle_alpha   90.00
_cell.angle_beta   90.00
_cell.angle_gamma   90.00
#
_symmetry.space_group_name_H-M   'P 1'
#
loop_
_entity.id
_entity.type
_entity.pdbx_description
1 polymer ?
#
loop_
_entity_poly.entity_id
_entity_poly.type
_entity_poly.pdbx_seq_one_letter_code
_entity_poly.pdbx_strand_id
1 'polypeptide(L)'
;MYNTMIHPENTNNNTTNGLRIPTTSGRIRERALEIICTLYRCSTDEAADLLVRHSQTNNLKVTSLIKSLVALIDEDSSNDGYGNNNALASHFWLREIRNLSQVHRRSDHFHRHLVGA
;
A
#
# COMPACT_ATOMS: atom_id res chain seq x y z
N MET A 1 47.07 -24.24 -34.27
CA MET A 1 46.11 -24.71 -33.26
C MET A 1 45.54 -23.48 -32.57
N TYR A 2 44.36 -23.04 -32.99
CA TYR A 2 43.71 -21.83 -32.48
C TYR A 2 42.50 -22.26 -31.63
N ASN A 3 42.56 -22.03 -30.32
CA ASN A 3 41.42 -22.16 -29.43
C ASN A 3 40.70 -20.80 -29.37
N THR A 4 39.65 -20.63 -30.16
CA THR A 4 38.69 -19.53 -29.98
C THR A 4 37.43 -20.12 -29.37
N MET A 5 37.33 -20.03 -28.05
CA MET A 5 36.07 -20.31 -27.34
C MET A 5 35.22 -19.05 -27.42
N ILE A 6 34.22 -19.07 -28.30
CA ILE A 6 33.15 -18.07 -28.33
C ILE A 6 32.20 -18.41 -27.18
N HIS A 7 32.23 -17.62 -26.11
CA HIS A 7 31.08 -17.50 -25.21
C HIS A 7 30.31 -16.23 -25.59
N PRO A 8 29.08 -16.34 -26.09
CA PRO A 8 28.15 -15.23 -26.06
C PRO A 8 27.54 -15.24 -24.66
N GLU A 9 28.24 -14.70 -23.67
CA GLU A 9 27.54 -14.30 -22.45
C GLU A 9 26.69 -13.08 -22.80
N ASN A 10 25.42 -13.41 -23.00
CA ASN A 10 24.29 -12.52 -23.16
C ASN A 10 24.38 -11.43 -22.10
N THR A 11 25.05 -10.33 -22.46
CA THR A 11 25.04 -9.09 -21.72
C THR A 11 23.61 -8.60 -21.87
N ASN A 12 22.78 -8.89 -20.88
CA ASN A 12 21.43 -8.37 -20.77
C ASN A 12 21.53 -6.87 -20.43
N ASN A 13 22.02 -6.09 -21.38
CA ASN A 13 21.94 -4.64 -21.40
C ASN A 13 20.48 -4.26 -21.63
N ASN A 14 19.69 -4.29 -20.56
CA ASN A 14 18.37 -3.67 -20.56
C ASN A 14 18.55 -2.14 -20.55
N THR A 15 18.95 -1.59 -21.70
CA THR A 15 18.92 -0.18 -22.02
C THR A 15 17.47 0.20 -22.32
N THR A 16 16.64 0.26 -21.28
CA THR A 16 15.35 0.96 -21.37
C THR A 16 15.54 2.40 -20.98
N ASN A 17 15.66 3.24 -22.01
CA ASN A 17 15.54 4.69 -21.94
C ASN A 17 14.35 5.10 -21.06
N GLY A 18 14.60 5.77 -19.93
CA GLY A 18 13.73 6.77 -19.30
C GLY A 18 12.32 6.39 -18.83
N LEU A 19 11.79 5.21 -19.15
CA LEU A 19 10.46 4.78 -18.75
C LEU A 19 10.61 3.77 -17.63
N ARG A 20 10.53 4.26 -16.39
CA ARG A 20 10.63 3.45 -15.17
C ARG A 20 9.43 2.50 -15.13
N ILE A 21 9.59 1.30 -15.67
CA ILE A 21 8.57 0.25 -15.59
C ILE A 21 8.24 0.07 -14.10
N PRO A 22 6.99 0.29 -13.66
CA PRO A 22 6.64 0.14 -12.26
C PRO A 22 6.94 -1.29 -11.85
N THR A 23 7.87 -1.46 -10.92
CA THR A 23 8.12 -2.77 -10.30
C THR A 23 6.84 -3.21 -9.60
N THR A 24 6.63 -4.52 -9.42
CA THR A 24 5.48 -5.04 -8.65
C THR A 24 5.33 -4.35 -7.29
N SER A 25 6.46 -4.03 -6.65
CA SER A 25 6.52 -3.24 -5.41
C SER A 25 6.01 -1.79 -5.58
N GLY A 26 6.34 -1.14 -6.71
CA GLY A 26 5.83 0.18 -7.06
C GLY A 26 4.30 0.19 -7.23
N ARG A 27 3.75 -0.80 -7.94
CA ARG A 27 2.29 -0.93 -8.13
C ARG A 27 1.54 -1.17 -6.83
N ILE A 28 2.05 -2.04 -5.96
CA ILE A 28 1.46 -2.30 -4.63
C ILE A 28 1.48 -1.02 -3.77
N ARG A 29 2.57 -0.23 -3.83
CA ARG A 29 2.64 1.04 -3.12
C ARG A 29 1.65 2.07 -3.64
N GLU A 30 1.57 2.24 -4.96
CA GLU A 30 0.61 3.14 -5.61
C GLU A 30 -0.83 2.77 -5.21
N ARG A 31 -1.16 1.47 -5.29
CA ARG A 31 -2.47 0.95 -4.88
C ARG A 31 -2.79 1.22 -3.41
N ALA A 32 -1.82 1.01 -2.51
CA ALA A 32 -2.01 1.32 -1.10
C ALA A 32 -2.29 2.81 -0.87
N LEU A 33 -1.59 3.70 -1.58
CA LEU A 33 -1.83 5.13 -1.49
C LEU A 33 -3.22 5.51 -2.00
N GLU A 34 -3.68 4.95 -3.12
CA GLU A 34 -5.06 5.14 -3.62
C GLU A 34 -6.12 4.75 -2.58
N ILE A 35 -5.92 3.60 -1.92
CA ILE A 35 -6.82 3.12 -0.86
C ILE A 35 -6.81 4.11 0.32
N ILE A 36 -5.63 4.58 0.77
CA ILE A 36 -5.52 5.54 1.87
C ILE A 36 -6.18 6.88 1.51
N CYS A 37 -5.91 7.41 0.31
CA CYS A 37 -6.57 8.61 -0.20
C CYS A 37 -8.11 8.48 -0.12
N THR A 38 -8.64 7.32 -0.48
CA THR A 38 -10.08 7.04 -0.43
C THR A 38 -10.60 6.95 1.01
N LEU A 39 -9.88 6.26 1.89
CA LEU A 39 -10.27 6.06 3.29
C LEU A 39 -10.26 7.35 4.11
N TYR A 40 -9.25 8.19 3.91
CA TYR A 40 -9.04 9.44 4.65
C TYR A 40 -9.52 10.68 3.91
N ARG A 41 -9.96 10.55 2.65
CA ARG A 41 -10.37 11.66 1.77
C ARG A 41 -9.27 12.73 1.66
N CYS A 42 -8.04 12.29 1.42
CA CYS A 42 -6.86 13.15 1.37
C CYS A 42 -6.11 13.02 0.03
N SER A 43 -5.17 13.93 -0.19
CA SER A 43 -4.25 13.90 -1.33
C SER A 43 -3.20 12.79 -1.22
N THR A 44 -2.52 12.47 -2.31
CA THR A 44 -1.47 11.44 -2.33
C THR A 44 -0.29 11.78 -1.42
N ASP A 45 0.08 13.07 -1.32
CA ASP A 45 1.16 13.52 -0.43
C ASP A 45 0.76 13.37 1.04
N GLU A 46 -0.47 13.73 1.39
CA GLU A 46 -1.02 13.53 2.74
C GLU A 46 -1.16 12.04 3.08
N ALA A 47 -1.57 11.21 2.13
CA ALA A 47 -1.63 9.76 2.30
C ALA A 47 -0.25 9.15 2.58
N ALA A 48 0.79 9.63 1.89
CA ALA A 48 2.16 9.20 2.13
C ALA A 48 2.66 9.63 3.51
N ASP A 49 2.35 10.86 3.94
CA ASP A 49 2.69 11.37 5.27
C ASP A 49 1.96 10.58 6.38
N LEU A 50 0.65 10.33 6.22
CA LEU A 50 -0.14 9.50 7.14
C LEU A 50 0.44 8.10 7.28
N LEU A 51 0.85 7.48 6.19
CA LEU A 51 1.45 6.16 6.20
C LEU A 51 2.77 6.14 7.01
N VAL A 52 3.61 7.16 6.85
CA VAL A 52 4.85 7.31 7.64
C VAL A 52 4.53 7.56 9.12
N ARG A 53 3.55 8.41 9.42
CA ARG A 53 3.10 8.65 10.81
C ARG A 53 2.58 7.38 11.45
N HIS A 54 1.71 6.63 10.80
CA HIS A 54 1.20 5.37 11.32
C HIS A 54 2.31 4.35 11.56
N SER A 55 3.30 4.28 10.67
CA SER A 55 4.50 3.46 10.85
C SER A 55 5.26 3.84 12.12
N GLN A 56 5.53 5.13 12.34
CA GLN A 56 6.26 5.63 13.50
C GLN A 56 5.47 5.45 14.81
N THR A 57 4.19 5.85 14.82
CA THR A 57 3.34 5.79 16.02
C THR A 57 3.09 4.37 16.49
N ASN A 58 2.97 3.41 15.56
CA ASN A 58 2.63 2.02 15.89
C ASN A 58 3.84 1.08 15.85
N ASN A 59 5.05 1.59 15.59
CA ASN A 59 6.26 0.80 15.42
C ASN A 59 6.11 -0.35 14.39
N LEU A 60 5.47 -0.04 13.27
CA LEU A 60 5.22 -0.98 12.17
C LEU A 60 6.02 -0.56 10.94
N LYS A 61 6.50 -1.52 10.15
CA LYS A 61 7.19 -1.20 8.89
C LYS A 61 6.18 -0.66 7.87
N VAL A 62 6.52 0.45 7.20
CA VAL A 62 5.73 1.00 6.07
C VAL A 62 5.40 -0.08 5.05
N THR A 63 6.34 -0.95 4.72
CA THR A 63 6.13 -2.05 3.76
C THR A 63 5.12 -3.08 4.25
N SER A 64 5.08 -3.38 5.55
CA SER A 64 4.07 -4.25 6.14
C SER A 64 2.69 -3.60 6.12
N LEU A 65 2.60 -2.30 6.43
CA LEU A 65 1.35 -1.53 6.34
C LEU A 65 0.80 -1.50 4.91
N ILE A 66 1.65 -1.26 3.91
CA ILE A 66 1.26 -1.25 2.49
C ILE A 66 0.73 -2.63 2.09
N LYS A 67 1.51 -3.69 2.34
CA LYS A 67 1.16 -5.05 1.91
C LYS A 67 -0.12 -5.54 2.57
N SER A 68 -0.27 -5.33 3.88
CA SER A 68 -1.46 -5.76 4.60
C SER A 68 -2.70 -4.98 4.15
N LEU A 69 -2.58 -3.68 3.87
CA LEU A 69 -3.72 -2.88 3.40
C LEU A 69 -4.22 -3.37 2.04
N VAL A 70 -3.31 -3.56 1.08
CA VAL A 70 -3.68 -4.02 -0.26
C VAL A 70 -4.29 -5.42 -0.20
N ALA A 71 -3.68 -6.34 0.55
CA ALA A 71 -4.21 -7.69 0.73
C ALA A 71 -5.61 -7.72 1.38
N LEU A 72 -5.88 -6.82 2.33
CA LEU A 72 -7.19 -6.72 3.00
C LEU A 72 -8.31 -6.22 2.07
N ILE A 73 -7.98 -5.38 1.09
CA ILE A 73 -8.97 -4.71 0.23
C ILE A 73 -9.15 -5.43 -1.10
N ASP A 74 -8.06 -5.83 -1.74
CA ASP A 74 -8.09 -6.41 -3.09
C ASP A 74 -8.23 -7.95 -3.06
N GLU A 75 -8.43 -8.55 -1.87
CA GLU A 75 -8.56 -10.01 -1.66
C GLU A 75 -7.43 -10.83 -2.31
N ASP A 76 -6.22 -10.26 -2.40
CA ASP A 76 -5.08 -10.92 -3.03
C ASP A 76 -4.50 -11.97 -2.09
N SER A 77 -5.05 -13.18 -2.22
CA SER A 77 -4.65 -14.41 -1.55
C SER A 77 -3.47 -15.09 -2.25
N SER A 78 -2.60 -14.34 -2.93
CA SER A 78 -1.30 -14.84 -3.36
C SER A 78 -0.42 -15.05 -2.12
N ASN A 79 -0.50 -16.29 -1.64
CA ASN A 79 0.05 -16.87 -0.42
C ASN A 79 1.58 -16.85 -0.38
N ASP A 80 2.18 -15.66 -0.24
CA ASP A 80 3.62 -15.51 0.03
C ASP A 80 3.83 -14.90 1.41
N GLY A 81 3.92 -15.79 2.42
CA GLY A 81 4.63 -15.56 3.67
C GLY A 81 4.22 -14.32 4.47
N TYR A 82 3.04 -14.35 5.10
CA TYR A 82 2.66 -13.37 6.11
C TYR A 82 3.48 -13.57 7.40
N GLY A 83 4.66 -12.96 7.47
CA GLY A 83 5.42 -12.85 8.72
C GLY A 83 4.65 -12.06 9.79
N ASN A 84 5.01 -12.22 11.07
CA ASN A 84 4.32 -11.64 12.23
C ASN A 84 4.00 -10.13 12.11
N ASN A 85 4.88 -9.35 11.46
CA ASN A 85 4.68 -7.92 11.23
C ASN A 85 3.48 -7.59 10.32
N ASN A 86 3.11 -8.47 9.39
CA ASN A 86 1.95 -8.26 8.54
C ASN A 86 0.64 -8.52 9.29
N ALA A 87 0.63 -9.46 10.24
CA ALA A 87 -0.55 -9.71 11.07
C ALA A 87 -0.90 -8.49 11.94
N LEU A 88 0.09 -7.89 12.60
CA LEU A 88 -0.10 -6.66 13.37
C LEU A 88 -0.56 -5.50 12.49
N ALA A 89 0.03 -5.36 11.29
CA ALA A 89 -0.37 -4.35 10.33
C ALA A 89 -1.81 -4.56 9.81
N SER A 90 -2.25 -5.80 9.61
CA SER A 90 -3.65 -6.11 9.26
C SER A 90 -4.60 -5.75 10.40
N HIS A 91 -4.27 -6.10 11.64
CA HIS A 91 -5.07 -5.72 12.81
C HIS A 91 -5.18 -4.21 12.99
N PHE A 92 -4.07 -3.49 12.76
CA PHE A 92 -4.06 -2.03 12.74
C PHE A 92 -5.08 -1.49 11.74
N TRP A 93 -5.01 -1.91 10.47
CA TRP A 93 -5.93 -1.41 9.44
C TRP A 93 -7.39 -1.77 9.70
N LEU A 94 -7.69 -2.98 10.17
CA LEU A 94 -9.06 -3.36 10.53
C LEU A 94 -9.63 -2.48 11.64
N ARG A 95 -8.83 -2.19 12.68
CA ARG A 95 -9.21 -1.27 13.75
C ARG A 95 -9.44 0.13 13.21
N GLU A 96 -8.54 0.61 12.36
CA GLU A 96 -8.55 1.97 11.86
C GLU A 96 -9.71 2.22 10.89
N ILE A 97 -9.96 1.31 9.94
CA ILE A 97 -11.12 1.35 9.03
C ILE A 97 -12.42 1.36 9.84
N ARG A 98 -12.50 0.55 10.90
CA ARG A 98 -13.68 0.55 11.80
C ARG A 98 -13.86 1.89 12.50
N ASN A 99 -12.78 2.48 13.00
CA ASN A 99 -12.80 3.79 13.66
C ASN A 99 -13.28 4.88 12.70
N LEU A 100 -12.69 4.94 11.49
CA LEU A 100 -13.10 5.88 10.45
C LEU A 100 -14.59 5.70 10.09
N SER A 101 -15.05 4.46 9.92
CA SER A 101 -16.46 4.16 9.62
C SER A 101 -17.42 4.69 10.71
N GLN A 102 -17.06 4.55 11.99
CA GLN A 102 -17.88 5.08 13.10
C GLN A 102 -17.93 6.60 13.11
N VAL A 103 -16.80 7.27 12.85
CA VAL A 103 -16.73 8.74 12.76
C VAL A 103 -17.61 9.25 11.61
N HIS A 104 -17.54 8.61 10.45
CA HIS A 104 -18.36 8.97 9.29
C HIS A 104 -19.87 8.81 9.56
N ARG A 105 -20.30 7.72 10.20
CA ARG A 105 -21.72 7.51 10.57
C ARG A 105 -22.22 8.55 11.58
N ARG A 106 -21.37 8.93 12.54
CA ARG A 106 -21.73 9.95 13.52
C ARG A 106 -21.95 11.31 12.83
N SER A 107 -21.06 11.69 11.92
CA SER A 107 -21.18 12.93 11.15
C SER A 107 -22.45 12.95 10.27
N ASP A 108 -22.75 11.85 9.58
CA ASP A 108 -23.96 11.73 8.74
C ASP A 108 -25.27 11.80 9.55
N HIS A 109 -25.30 11.16 10.73
CA HIS A 109 -26.44 11.23 11.63
C HIS A 109 -26.71 12.68 12.08
N PHE A 110 -25.68 13.43 12.47
CA PHE A 110 -25.84 14.84 12.83
C PHE A 110 -26.28 15.70 11.62
N HIS A 111 -25.78 15.43 10.42
CA HIS A 111 -26.18 16.15 9.21
C HIS A 111 -27.67 15.96 8.86
N ARG A 112 -28.21 14.73 9.01
CA ARG A 112 -29.65 14.49 8.76
C ARG A 112 -30.56 15.21 9.75
N HIS A 113 -30.16 15.31 11.01
CA HIS A 113 -30.95 16.02 12.03
C HIS A 113 -30.97 17.54 11.81
N LEU A 114 -29.96 18.13 11.16
CA LEU A 114 -29.90 19.56 10.88
C LEU A 114 -30.63 19.98 9.59
N VAL A 115 -30.80 19.06 8.63
CA VAL A 115 -31.46 19.34 7.34
C VAL A 115 -32.96 18.98 7.36
N GLY A 116 -33.43 18.28 8.40
CA GLY A 116 -34.82 17.83 8.54
C GLY A 116 -35.69 18.61 9.53
N ALA A 117 -35.21 19.73 10.07
CA ALA A 117 -35.97 20.63 10.96
C ALA A 117 -36.44 21.87 10.19
#